data_AF-A0A2D5BA45-F1
#
_entry.id   AF-A0A2D5BA45-F1
#
_cell.length_a   1.000
_cell.length_b   1.000
_cell.length_c   1.000
_cell.angle_alpha   90.00
_cell.angle_beta   90.00
_cell.angle_gamma   90.00
#
_symmetry.space_group_name_H-M   'P 1'
#
loop_
_entity.id
_entity.type
_entity.pdbx_description
1 polymer ?
#
loop_
_entity_poly.entity_id
_entity_poly.type
_entity_poly.pdbx_seq_one_letter_code
_entity_poly.pdbx_strand_id
1 'polypeptide(L)'
;FHGHHNLAMGVGNSLAAIEAGANRIDGSAAGLGAGAGNTPLEAMAAVLERLGADTGIDIFKLADAAEDHVLPIVDEPVRLSRDALVLGYAGAYSSFLLFAKRAEARYGVASHQILLEMARRRTVGGQEDLIEEIAIEMAKASSE
;
A
#
# COMPACT_ATOMS: atom_id res chain seq x y z
N PHE A 1 -3.40 -10.40 11.47
CA PHE A 1 -2.68 -9.14 11.20
C PHE A 1 -2.85 -8.80 9.73
N HIS A 2 -3.12 -7.54 9.45
CA HIS A 2 -3.29 -7.01 8.10
C HIS A 2 -2.32 -5.84 7.95
N GLY A 3 -1.33 -5.99 7.09
CA GLY A 3 -0.25 -5.02 6.91
C GLY A 3 -0.14 -4.54 5.47
N HIS A 4 0.27 -3.28 5.31
CA HIS A 4 0.67 -2.72 4.03
C HIS A 4 2.19 -2.76 3.84
N HIS A 5 2.61 -2.72 2.58
CA HIS A 5 4.01 -2.80 2.17
C HIS A 5 4.69 -1.44 1.97
N ASN A 6 4.10 -0.34 2.49
CA ASN A 6 4.55 1.04 2.29
C ASN A 6 5.97 1.34 2.79
N LEU A 7 6.53 0.49 3.66
CA LEU A 7 7.91 0.56 4.13
C LEU A 7 8.72 -0.70 3.78
N ALA A 8 8.26 -1.48 2.80
CA ALA A 8 8.81 -2.80 2.46
C ALA A 8 8.77 -3.83 3.62
N MET A 9 7.90 -3.60 4.61
CA MET A 9 7.84 -4.41 5.83
C MET A 9 6.67 -5.39 5.90
N GLY A 10 5.87 -5.56 4.84
CA GLY A 10 4.66 -6.40 4.88
C GLY A 10 4.94 -7.83 5.36
N VAL A 11 5.90 -8.52 4.75
CA VAL A 11 6.31 -9.88 5.15
C VAL A 11 6.91 -9.89 6.56
N GLY A 12 7.86 -8.98 6.85
CA GLY A 12 8.51 -8.92 8.16
C GLY A 12 7.55 -8.65 9.31
N ASN A 13 6.60 -7.73 9.14
CA ASN A 13 5.58 -7.45 10.13
C ASN A 13 4.58 -8.61 10.28
N SER A 14 4.26 -9.31 9.18
CA SER A 14 3.45 -10.52 9.25
C SER A 14 4.14 -11.63 10.06
N LEU A 15 5.45 -11.82 9.90
CA LEU A 15 6.22 -12.76 10.72
C LEU A 15 6.22 -12.36 12.20
N ALA A 16 6.51 -11.09 12.50
CA ALA A 16 6.47 -10.57 13.86
C ALA A 16 5.09 -10.75 14.50
N ALA A 17 4.01 -10.58 13.73
CA ALA A 17 2.66 -10.84 14.20
C ALA A 17 2.43 -12.33 14.51
N ILE A 18 2.93 -13.25 13.69
CA ILE A 18 2.86 -14.70 13.95
C ILE A 18 3.62 -15.03 15.24
N GLU A 19 4.83 -14.51 15.41
CA GLU A 19 5.63 -14.69 16.62
C GLU A 19 4.92 -14.16 17.87
N ALA A 20 4.15 -13.06 17.73
CA ALA A 20 3.30 -12.51 18.78
C ALA A 20 1.98 -13.29 18.99
N GLY A 21 1.75 -14.40 18.28
CA GLY A 21 0.60 -15.28 18.44
C GLY A 21 -0.55 -15.05 17.47
N ALA A 22 -0.38 -14.25 16.41
CA ALA A 22 -1.38 -14.13 15.36
C ALA A 22 -1.52 -15.45 14.60
N ASN A 23 -2.75 -15.97 14.50
CA ASN A 23 -3.08 -17.20 13.76
C ASN A 23 -3.70 -16.94 12.39
N ARG A 24 -3.82 -15.66 11.99
CA ARG A 24 -4.34 -15.23 10.68
C ARG A 24 -3.53 -14.05 10.17
N ILE A 25 -3.08 -14.15 8.93
CA ILE A 25 -2.36 -13.11 8.21
C ILE A 25 -3.10 -12.83 6.92
N ASP A 26 -3.37 -11.55 6.67
CA ASP A 26 -3.94 -11.09 5.42
C ASP A 26 -2.81 -10.70 4.44
N GLY A 27 -3.08 -10.91 3.16
CA GLY A 27 -2.24 -10.48 2.06
C GLY A 27 -3.02 -10.58 0.76
N SER A 28 -2.33 -10.36 -0.34
CA SER A 28 -2.87 -10.55 -1.70
C SER A 28 -1.79 -11.11 -2.63
N ALA A 29 -2.24 -11.80 -3.68
CA ALA A 29 -1.35 -12.21 -4.77
C ALA A 29 -0.72 -10.97 -5.43
N ALA A 30 0.57 -11.04 -5.76
CA ALA A 30 1.38 -9.91 -6.23
C ALA A 30 1.40 -8.70 -5.28
N GLY A 31 0.96 -8.86 -4.03
CA GLY A 31 0.77 -7.76 -3.10
C GLY A 31 -0.33 -6.76 -3.50
N LEU A 32 -1.22 -7.11 -4.44
CA LEU A 32 -2.28 -6.21 -4.93
C LEU A 32 -3.04 -5.53 -3.79
N GLY A 33 -2.96 -4.20 -3.71
CA GLY A 33 -3.63 -3.45 -2.65
C GLY A 33 -3.31 -1.97 -2.68
N ALA A 34 -3.85 -1.23 -1.71
CA ALA A 34 -3.61 0.20 -1.59
C ALA A 34 -2.14 0.52 -1.24
N GLY A 35 -1.69 1.73 -1.59
CA GLY A 35 -0.31 2.17 -1.33
C GLY A 35 0.72 1.38 -2.15
N ALA A 36 1.76 0.88 -1.48
CA ALA A 36 2.74 -0.05 -2.06
C ALA A 36 2.24 -1.51 -2.08
N GLY A 37 0.96 -1.74 -1.76
CA GLY A 37 0.36 -3.07 -1.72
C GLY A 37 0.18 -3.63 -0.31
N ASN A 38 -0.41 -4.82 -0.23
CA ASN A 38 -0.47 -5.63 0.97
C ASN A 38 0.76 -6.55 1.05
N THR A 39 0.83 -7.41 2.06
CA THR A 39 1.83 -8.49 2.08
C THR A 39 1.65 -9.40 0.85
N PRO A 40 2.67 -9.55 -0.03
CA PRO A 40 2.61 -10.46 -1.17
C PRO A 40 2.54 -11.90 -0.69
N LEU A 41 1.43 -12.60 -1.00
CA LEU A 41 1.15 -13.92 -0.42
C LEU A 41 2.09 -15.00 -0.93
N GLU A 42 2.50 -14.94 -2.20
CA GLU A 42 3.48 -15.86 -2.77
C GLU A 42 4.82 -15.78 -2.04
N ALA A 43 5.29 -14.57 -1.71
CA ALA A 43 6.49 -14.37 -0.93
C ALA A 43 6.31 -14.79 0.54
N MET A 44 5.16 -14.47 1.15
CA MET A 44 4.86 -14.89 2.52
C MET A 44 4.81 -16.42 2.66
N ALA A 45 4.14 -17.11 1.74
CA ALA A 45 4.06 -18.55 1.70
C ALA A 45 5.44 -19.19 1.54
N ALA A 46 6.27 -18.67 0.62
CA ALA A 46 7.65 -19.12 0.44
C ALA A 46 8.48 -18.95 1.72
N VAL A 47 8.39 -17.79 2.38
CA VAL A 47 9.13 -17.55 3.62
C VAL A 47 8.66 -18.48 4.74
N LEU A 48 7.36 -18.70 4.89
CA LEU A 48 6.80 -19.64 5.88
C LEU A 48 7.25 -21.08 5.63
N GLU A 49 7.26 -21.54 4.38
CA GLU A 49 7.76 -22.87 4.02
C GLU A 49 9.25 -23.01 4.37
N ARG A 50 10.06 -21.98 4.09
CA ARG A 50 11.49 -21.95 4.46
C ARG A 50 11.73 -21.96 5.96
N LEU A 51 10.77 -21.50 6.76
CA LEU A 51 10.76 -21.57 8.21
C LEU A 51 10.16 -22.88 8.75
N GLY A 52 9.74 -23.80 7.87
CA GLY A 52 9.17 -25.09 8.23
C GLY A 52 7.70 -25.06 8.62
N ALA A 53 6.97 -23.98 8.31
CA ALA A 53 5.54 -23.88 8.55
C ALA A 53 4.73 -24.48 7.39
N ASP A 54 3.74 -25.31 7.71
CA ASP A 54 2.76 -25.80 6.75
C ASP A 54 1.60 -24.80 6.64
N THR A 55 1.48 -24.16 5.48
CA THR A 55 0.42 -23.20 5.17
C THR A 55 -0.70 -23.82 4.34
N GLY A 56 -0.50 -25.02 3.78
CA GLY A 56 -1.40 -25.61 2.78
C GLY A 56 -1.45 -24.86 1.43
N ILE A 57 -0.59 -23.86 1.20
CA ILE A 57 -0.56 -23.07 -0.03
C ILE A 57 0.46 -23.66 -1.01
N ASP A 58 0.03 -23.89 -2.25
CA ASP A 58 0.92 -24.20 -3.36
C ASP A 58 1.58 -22.91 -3.87
N ILE A 59 2.84 -22.70 -3.50
CA ILE A 59 3.59 -21.46 -3.78
C ILE A 59 3.65 -21.18 -5.28
N PHE A 60 3.88 -22.20 -6.11
CA PHE A 60 4.07 -22.01 -7.55
C PHE A 60 2.74 -21.70 -8.24
N LYS A 61 1.64 -22.37 -7.87
CA LYS A 61 0.31 -21.99 -8.39
C LYS A 61 -0.10 -20.58 -7.99
N LEU A 62 0.26 -20.15 -6.79
CA LEU A 62 -0.02 -18.79 -6.34
C LEU A 62 0.86 -17.76 -7.09
N ALA A 63 2.12 -18.08 -7.35
CA ALA A 63 3.01 -17.26 -8.16
C ALA A 63 2.50 -17.15 -9.61
N ASP A 64 2.06 -18.26 -10.21
CA ASP A 64 1.43 -18.27 -11.54
C ASP A 64 0.18 -17.39 -11.55
N ALA A 65 -0.70 -17.51 -10.55
CA ALA A 65 -1.87 -16.66 -10.45
C ALA A 65 -1.53 -15.16 -10.27
N ALA A 66 -0.48 -14.85 -9.51
CA ALA A 66 0.02 -13.49 -9.35
C ALA A 66 0.50 -12.92 -10.71
N GLU A 67 1.31 -13.67 -11.44
CA GLU A 67 1.93 -13.24 -12.71
C GLU A 67 0.94 -13.22 -13.89
N ASP A 68 0.16 -14.29 -14.05
CA ASP A 68 -0.66 -14.53 -15.25
C ASP A 68 -2.08 -13.97 -15.13
N HIS A 69 -2.56 -13.65 -13.92
CA HIS A 69 -3.94 -13.20 -13.70
C HIS A 69 -4.03 -11.87 -12.96
N VAL A 70 -3.20 -11.64 -11.94
CA VAL A 70 -3.29 -10.41 -11.14
C VAL A 70 -2.54 -9.26 -11.78
N LEU A 71 -1.26 -9.40 -12.10
CA LEU A 71 -0.48 -8.31 -12.70
C LEU A 71 -1.06 -7.78 -14.02
N PRO A 72 -1.66 -8.59 -14.92
CA PRO A 72 -2.22 -8.10 -16.18
C PRO A 72 -3.43 -7.17 -16.04
N ILE A 73 -4.15 -7.21 -14.90
CA ILE A 73 -5.33 -6.36 -14.66
C ILE A 73 -4.99 -5.08 -13.86
N VAL A 74 -3.72 -4.88 -13.52
CA VAL A 74 -3.26 -3.76 -12.70
C VAL A 74 -2.87 -2.59 -13.59
N ASP A 75 -3.64 -1.49 -13.51
CA ASP A 75 -3.40 -0.28 -14.31
C ASP A 75 -2.04 0.38 -14.02
N GLU A 76 -1.64 0.42 -12.75
CA GLU A 76 -0.39 1.00 -12.28
C GLU A 76 0.38 0.02 -11.40
N PRO A 77 1.70 -0.15 -11.59
CA PRO A 77 2.48 -1.11 -10.81
C PRO A 77 2.33 -0.89 -9.30
N VAL A 78 1.91 -1.95 -8.59
CA VAL A 78 1.90 -1.98 -7.13
C VAL A 78 3.34 -2.11 -6.65
N ARG A 79 3.91 -1.01 -6.17
CA ARG A 79 5.31 -0.95 -5.75
C ARG A 79 5.55 0.12 -4.71
N LEU A 80 6.70 0.05 -4.05
CA LEU A 80 7.23 1.14 -3.25
C LEU A 80 7.62 2.32 -4.14
N SER A 81 6.68 3.23 -4.36
CA SER A 81 6.89 4.52 -5.01
C SER A 81 7.22 5.60 -3.98
N ARG A 82 7.64 6.79 -4.45
CA ARG A 82 7.81 7.98 -3.57
C ARG A 82 6.56 8.25 -2.76
N ASP A 83 5.41 8.22 -3.42
CA ASP A 83 4.12 8.55 -2.81
C ASP A 83 3.72 7.47 -1.80
N ALA A 84 3.93 6.19 -2.12
CA ALA A 84 3.67 5.10 -1.19
C ALA A 84 4.61 5.12 0.03
N LEU A 85 5.88 5.50 -0.17
CA LEU A 85 6.82 5.71 0.93
C LEU A 85 6.33 6.81 1.89
N VAL A 86 5.78 7.92 1.35
CA VAL A 86 5.19 8.99 2.17
C VAL A 86 4.03 8.47 3.01
N LEU A 87 3.15 7.62 2.46
CA LEU A 87 2.07 7.00 3.23
C LEU A 87 2.62 6.24 4.44
N GLY A 88 3.65 5.42 4.22
CA GLY A 88 4.30 4.65 5.28
C GLY A 88 5.04 5.51 6.30
N TYR A 89 5.80 6.50 5.83
CA TYR A 89 6.63 7.36 6.68
C TYR A 89 5.78 8.32 7.52
N ALA A 90 4.77 8.95 6.92
CA ALA A 90 3.95 9.96 7.57
C ALA A 90 2.71 9.37 8.26
N GLY A 91 2.38 8.09 8.01
CA GLY A 91 1.21 7.44 8.58
C GLY A 91 -0.11 7.86 7.94
N ALA A 92 -0.09 8.24 6.66
CA ALA A 92 -1.32 8.48 5.90
C ALA A 92 -1.97 7.16 5.46
N TYR A 93 -3.30 7.16 5.37
CA TYR A 93 -4.07 5.98 4.99
C TYR A 93 -3.78 5.56 3.54
N SER A 94 -3.45 4.28 3.32
CA SER A 94 -2.95 3.77 2.04
C SER A 94 -3.87 4.04 0.85
N SER A 95 -5.19 4.00 1.05
CA SER A 95 -6.18 4.19 -0.03
C SER A 95 -6.17 5.60 -0.60
N PHE A 96 -5.58 6.58 0.08
CA PHE A 96 -5.47 7.96 -0.40
C PHE A 96 -4.57 8.13 -1.63
N LEU A 97 -3.70 7.15 -1.92
CA LEU A 97 -2.71 7.25 -3.00
C LEU A 97 -3.33 7.63 -4.35
N LEU A 98 -4.33 6.87 -4.79
CA LEU A 98 -4.95 7.08 -6.11
C LEU A 98 -5.74 8.40 -6.17
N PHE A 99 -6.35 8.81 -5.06
CA PHE A 99 -7.04 10.10 -4.97
C PHE A 99 -6.04 11.26 -5.04
N ALA A 100 -4.91 11.18 -4.35
CA ALA A 100 -3.86 12.18 -4.40
C ALA A 100 -3.24 12.29 -5.80
N LYS A 101 -3.03 11.17 -6.50
CA LYS A 101 -2.58 11.18 -7.91
C LYS A 101 -3.59 11.82 -8.86
N ARG A 102 -4.88 11.55 -8.68
CA ARG A 102 -5.95 12.21 -9.46
C ARG A 102 -5.98 13.71 -9.19
N ALA A 103 -5.80 14.12 -7.94
CA ALA A 103 -5.71 15.53 -7.57
C ALA A 103 -4.45 16.20 -8.15
N GLU A 104 -3.30 15.52 -8.15
CA GLU A 104 -2.09 16.00 -8.83
C GLU A 104 -2.32 16.25 -10.31
N ALA A 105 -2.91 15.28 -11.02
CA ALA A 105 -3.23 15.43 -12.43
C ALA A 105 -4.22 16.58 -12.71
N ARG A 106 -5.12 16.87 -11.77
CA ARG A 106 -6.17 17.90 -11.93
C ARG A 106 -5.71 19.31 -11.56
N TYR A 107 -4.90 19.45 -10.51
CA TYR A 107 -4.55 20.75 -9.92
C TYR A 107 -3.07 21.12 -10.09
N GLY A 108 -2.23 20.23 -10.62
CA GLY A 108 -0.81 20.49 -10.88
C GLY A 108 0.06 20.56 -9.63
N VAL A 109 -0.45 20.10 -8.48
CA VAL A 109 0.29 20.03 -7.20
C VAL A 109 0.77 18.60 -6.94
N ALA A 110 1.97 18.44 -6.39
CA ALA A 110 2.57 17.11 -6.28
C ALA A 110 1.83 16.22 -5.26
N SER A 111 1.46 15.01 -5.66
CA SER A 111 0.68 14.04 -4.86
C SER A 111 1.26 13.80 -3.46
N HIS A 112 2.59 13.61 -3.39
CA HIS A 112 3.29 13.36 -2.13
C HIS A 112 3.20 14.53 -1.13
N GLN A 113 3.06 15.78 -1.59
CA GLN A 113 2.84 16.93 -0.70
C GLN A 113 1.42 16.91 -0.14
N ILE A 114 0.43 16.57 -0.97
CA ILE A 114 -0.96 16.38 -0.53
C ILE A 114 -1.02 15.29 0.55
N LEU A 115 -0.35 14.15 0.32
CA LEU A 115 -0.31 13.04 1.28
C LEU A 115 0.38 13.41 2.60
N LEU A 116 1.47 14.20 2.55
CA LEU A 116 2.13 14.75 3.75
C LEU A 116 1.18 15.66 4.54
N GLU A 117 0.40 16.49 3.85
CA GLU A 117 -0.56 17.37 4.50
C GLU A 117 -1.74 16.60 5.10
N MET A 118 -2.25 15.58 4.42
CA MET A 118 -3.24 14.64 4.98
C MET A 118 -2.73 14.00 6.29
N ALA A 119 -1.48 13.50 6.27
CA ALA A 119 -0.84 12.96 7.47
C ALA A 119 -0.69 14.01 8.58
N ARG A 120 -0.26 15.23 8.25
CA ARG A 120 -0.14 16.36 9.19
C ARG A 120 -1.48 16.69 9.86
N ARG A 121 -2.58 16.61 9.10
CA ARG A 121 -3.96 16.79 9.59
C ARG A 121 -4.51 15.57 10.35
N ARG A 122 -3.75 14.47 10.46
CA ARG A 122 -4.14 13.23 11.15
C ARG A 122 -5.44 12.63 10.64
N THR A 123 -5.65 12.71 9.32
CA THR A 123 -6.82 12.14 8.67
C THR A 123 -6.86 10.62 8.77
N VAL A 124 -8.06 10.06 8.81
CA VAL A 124 -8.33 8.61 8.83
C VAL A 124 -9.05 8.17 7.55
N GLY A 125 -9.12 6.86 7.30
CA GLY A 125 -9.83 6.33 6.11
C GLY A 125 -11.29 6.80 6.04
N GLY A 126 -11.78 7.08 4.84
CA GLY A 126 -13.11 7.66 4.61
C GLY A 126 -13.10 9.20 4.50
N GLN A 127 -11.95 9.86 4.61
CA GLN A 127 -11.78 11.31 4.45
C GLN A 127 -11.10 11.70 3.13
N GLU A 128 -11.38 10.95 2.06
CA GLU A 128 -10.79 11.17 0.74
C GLU A 128 -11.18 12.53 0.13
N ASP A 129 -12.28 13.13 0.57
CA ASP A 129 -12.77 14.45 0.15
C ASP A 129 -11.79 15.59 0.47
N LEU A 130 -11.07 15.50 1.60
CA LEU A 130 -10.08 16.50 2.02
C LEU A 130 -8.90 16.62 1.04
N ILE A 131 -8.62 15.58 0.26
CA ILE A 131 -7.52 15.57 -0.73
C ILE A 131 -7.76 16.65 -1.78
N GLU A 132 -9.01 16.80 -2.25
CA GLU A 132 -9.37 17.80 -3.25
C GLU A 132 -9.28 19.22 -2.66
N GLU A 133 -9.74 19.41 -1.43
CA GLU A 133 -9.62 20.69 -0.72
C GLU A 133 -8.15 21.11 -0.56
N ILE A 134 -7.30 20.22 -0.04
CA ILE A 134 -5.86 20.48 0.13
C ILE A 134 -5.19 20.81 -1.20
N ALA A 135 -5.54 20.10 -2.27
CA ALA A 135 -4.95 20.35 -3.58
C ALA A 135 -5.30 21.75 -4.10
N ILE A 136 -6.55 22.20 -3.90
CA ILE A 136 -7.00 23.55 -4.27
C ILE A 136 -6.27 24.62 -3.42
N GLU A 137 -6.12 24.40 -2.12
CA GLU A 137 -5.38 25.31 -1.23
C GLU A 137 -3.91 25.47 -1.68
N MET A 138 -3.23 24.35 -1.96
CA MET A 138 -1.84 24.33 -2.42
C MET A 138 -1.66 25.02 -3.78
N ALA A 139 -2.60 24.80 -4.72
CA ALA A 139 -2.56 25.42 -6.04
C ALA A 139 -2.70 26.95 -5.97
N LYS A 140 -3.57 27.45 -5.09
CA LYS A 140 -3.72 28.89 -4.84
C LYS A 140 -2.45 29.50 -4.26
N ALA A 141 -1.89 28.88 -3.22
CA ALA A 141 -0.67 29.36 -2.57
C ALA A 141 0.57 29.39 -3.48
N SER A 142 0.59 28.56 -4.54
CA SER A 142 1.68 28.53 -5.53
C SER A 142 1.54 29.58 -6.62
N SER A 143 0.38 30.27 -6.69
CA SER A 143 0.07 31.28 -7.71
C SER A 143 0.28 32.72 -7.21
N GLU A 144 0.62 32.88 -5.92
CA GLU A 144 1.00 34.15 -5.26
C GLU A 144 2.53 34.28 -5.20
#